data_AF-A2DPX4-F1
#
_entry.id   AF-A2DPX4-F1
#
_cell.length_a   1.000
_cell.length_b   1.000
_cell.length_c   1.000
_cell.angle_alpha   90.00
_cell.angle_beta   90.00
_cell.angle_gamma   90.00
#
_symmetry.space_group_name_H-M   'P 1'
#
loop_
_entity.id
_entity.type
_entity.pdbx_description
1 polymer ?
#
loop_
_entity_poly.entity_id
_entity_poly.type
_entity_poly.pdbx_seq_one_letter_code
_entity_poly.pdbx_strand_id
1 'polypeptide(L)'
;MRKVALIYPRGTCRSPAFYFRGGDGLNEPEILRSSYKQAMEEYNKTKKAHAEAKKEYKQTQAELEDLDECILKMAANMGSDSSETTKHSELRSKIQQLKMDIEDVEKQIAEVNKQCLPFEFTGLVNEHAQFTPTLKELRDDAEGGQDESERMKKEIGELLLSEVFSESVESLIEKQVALDVKAQIRKALNESQNRINQQKSSDTGIICQIDDADLMAKLDHFRDLSLDNLECKMQRDLAETHHNIFIKMEIDRLNEMNEFLDLMKMHDDCIDTDEVYEHCMAEDEEEEEEEEKTQQEEQQNSQQEQQKEKSLDNNNKNSDQKDSEYSYYSDTSEDPQNQGQKQQKPQQQTSQSSDQNKQETQSYTSEYYSEYSENENNNQPKQSQQK
;
A
#
# COMPACT_ATOMS: atom_id res chain seq x y z
N MET A 1 32.75 -14.53 -20.46
CA MET A 1 32.65 -14.54 -21.93
C MET A 1 34.02 -14.32 -22.55
N ARG A 2 34.55 -15.30 -23.31
CA ARG A 2 35.84 -15.18 -24.02
C ARG A 2 35.63 -14.39 -25.31
N LYS A 3 36.25 -13.20 -25.43
CA LYS A 3 36.30 -12.42 -26.67
C LYS A 3 37.28 -13.11 -27.63
N VAL A 4 36.76 -13.75 -28.67
CA VAL A 4 37.59 -14.27 -29.77
C VAL A 4 37.87 -13.11 -30.72
N ALA A 5 39.12 -12.64 -30.74
CA ALA A 5 39.57 -11.64 -31.68
C ALA A 5 39.70 -12.29 -33.07
N LEU A 6 38.88 -11.85 -34.03
CA LEU A 6 39.04 -12.17 -35.45
C LEU A 6 40.32 -11.51 -35.96
N ILE A 7 41.39 -12.30 -36.03
CA ILE A 7 42.67 -11.94 -36.65
C ILE A 7 42.49 -12.02 -38.16
N TYR A 8 42.09 -10.92 -38.79
CA TYR A 8 42.41 -10.68 -40.20
C TYR A 8 43.07 -9.30 -40.32
N PRO A 9 44.35 -9.21 -40.72
CA PRO A 9 45.04 -7.94 -40.86
C PRO A 9 44.39 -7.11 -41.98
N ARG A 10 44.15 -5.83 -41.69
CA ARG A 10 43.62 -4.85 -42.65
C ARG A 10 44.51 -4.85 -43.91
N GLY A 11 43.97 -5.31 -45.05
CA GLY A 11 44.65 -5.27 -46.35
C GLY A 11 44.77 -6.59 -47.12
N THR A 12 44.30 -7.72 -46.59
CA THR A 12 44.45 -9.04 -47.26
C THR A 12 43.22 -9.53 -48.03
N CYS A 13 42.07 -8.86 -47.95
CA CYS A 13 40.93 -9.13 -48.82
C CYS A 13 41.14 -8.43 -50.17
N ARG A 14 41.88 -9.06 -51.10
CA ARG A 14 41.77 -8.70 -52.52
C ARG A 14 40.33 -8.98 -52.93
N SER A 15 39.55 -7.93 -53.18
CA SER A 15 38.23 -8.08 -53.81
C SER A 15 38.42 -8.95 -55.06
N PRO A 16 37.72 -10.09 -55.20
CA PRO A 16 37.77 -10.83 -56.45
C PRO A 16 37.40 -9.86 -57.55
N ALA A 17 38.19 -9.85 -58.64
CA ALA A 17 37.87 -9.06 -59.81
C ALA A 17 36.53 -9.57 -60.33
N PHE A 18 35.46 -8.87 -60.00
CA PHE A 18 34.15 -9.12 -60.53
C PHE A 18 34.21 -8.74 -62.00
N TYR A 19 34.60 -9.69 -62.84
CA TYR A 19 34.40 -9.59 -64.28
C TYR A 19 32.90 -9.62 -64.48
N PHE A 20 32.28 -8.44 -64.46
CA PHE A 20 31.00 -8.24 -65.09
C PHE A 20 31.21 -8.67 -66.53
N ARG A 21 30.79 -9.90 -66.87
CA ARG A 21 30.59 -10.32 -68.25
C ARG A 21 29.35 -9.59 -68.74
N GLY A 22 29.46 -8.26 -68.81
CA GLY A 22 28.46 -7.39 -69.35
C GLY A 22 28.30 -7.75 -70.81
N GLY A 23 27.21 -8.45 -71.11
CA GLY A 23 26.48 -8.11 -72.32
C GLY A 23 26.21 -6.61 -72.27
N ASP A 24 26.22 -5.98 -73.45
CA ASP A 24 25.94 -4.56 -73.61
C ASP A 24 24.68 -4.17 -72.81
N GLY A 25 24.83 -3.33 -71.76
CA GLY A 25 23.72 -2.96 -70.86
C GLY A 25 22.60 -2.19 -71.57
N LEU A 26 22.86 -1.72 -72.80
CA LEU A 26 21.85 -1.14 -73.68
C LEU A 26 20.97 -2.21 -74.37
N ASN A 27 21.47 -3.44 -74.54
CA ASN A 27 20.71 -4.56 -75.12
C ASN A 27 19.93 -5.36 -74.07
N GLU A 28 20.25 -5.26 -72.78
CA GLU A 28 19.52 -5.92 -71.69
C GLU A 28 18.00 -5.62 -71.70
N PRO A 29 17.52 -4.36 -71.86
CA PRO A 29 16.08 -4.11 -71.92
C PRO A 29 15.43 -4.67 -73.20
N GLU A 30 16.16 -4.76 -74.31
CA GLU A 30 15.64 -5.34 -75.55
C GLU A 30 15.55 -6.87 -75.48
N ILE A 31 16.58 -7.51 -74.91
CA ILE A 31 16.61 -8.96 -74.64
C ILE A 31 15.54 -9.33 -73.61
N LEU A 32 15.34 -8.52 -72.58
CA LEU A 32 14.28 -8.76 -71.59
C LEU A 32 12.89 -8.59 -72.20
N ARG A 33 12.69 -7.60 -73.09
CA ARG A 33 11.42 -7.43 -73.80
C ARG A 33 11.17 -8.55 -74.80
N SER A 34 12.18 -9.02 -75.53
CA SER A 34 12.03 -10.12 -76.49
C SER A 34 11.79 -11.45 -75.79
N SER A 35 12.49 -11.73 -74.68
CA SER A 35 12.27 -12.92 -73.85
C SER A 35 10.89 -12.90 -73.19
N TYR A 36 10.44 -11.74 -72.71
CA TYR A 36 9.08 -11.57 -72.19
C TYR A 36 8.01 -11.85 -73.26
N LYS A 37 8.18 -11.32 -74.48
CA LYS A 37 7.27 -11.60 -75.60
C LYS A 37 7.23 -13.09 -75.95
N GLN A 38 8.40 -13.73 -76.03
CA GLN A 38 8.49 -15.16 -76.29
C GLN A 38 7.80 -15.98 -75.19
N ALA A 39 8.06 -15.67 -73.92
CA ALA A 39 7.42 -16.34 -72.78
C ALA A 39 5.89 -16.14 -72.81
N MET A 40 5.41 -14.95 -73.22
CA MET A 40 3.98 -14.67 -73.35
C MET A 40 3.33 -15.46 -74.50
N GLU A 41 4.02 -15.61 -75.63
CA GLU A 41 3.58 -16.45 -76.75
C GLU A 41 3.52 -17.93 -76.36
N GLU A 42 4.55 -18.44 -75.69
CA GLU A 42 4.59 -19.80 -75.14
C GLU A 42 3.49 -20.03 -74.10
N TYR A 43 3.26 -19.07 -73.21
CA TYR A 43 2.15 -19.10 -72.26
C TYR A 43 0.78 -19.17 -72.97
N ASN A 44 0.57 -18.34 -73.98
CA ASN A 44 -0.68 -18.35 -74.74
C ASN A 44 -0.88 -19.67 -75.52
N LYS A 45 0.19 -20.22 -76.08
CA LYS A 45 0.18 -21.52 -76.77
C LYS A 45 -0.17 -22.66 -75.81
N THR A 46 0.51 -22.71 -74.66
CA THR A 46 0.24 -23.73 -73.62
C THR A 46 -1.14 -23.60 -73.03
N LYS A 47 -1.65 -22.37 -72.81
CA LYS A 47 -3.02 -22.11 -72.39
C LYS A 47 -4.06 -22.65 -73.38
N LYS A 48 -3.84 -22.45 -74.69
CA LYS A 48 -4.71 -23.01 -75.74
C LYS A 48 -4.65 -24.54 -75.76
N ALA A 49 -3.45 -25.12 -75.76
CA ALA A 49 -3.27 -26.57 -75.73
C ALA A 49 -3.91 -27.22 -74.50
N HIS A 50 -3.81 -26.58 -73.33
CA HIS A 50 -4.48 -27.03 -72.11
C HIS A 50 -6.01 -26.94 -72.22
N ALA A 51 -6.55 -25.89 -72.85
CA ALA A 51 -7.99 -25.78 -73.08
C ALA A 51 -8.52 -26.85 -74.05
N GLU A 52 -7.75 -27.18 -75.10
CA GLU A 52 -8.05 -28.25 -76.05
C GLU A 52 -8.00 -29.62 -75.37
N ALA A 53 -6.92 -29.93 -74.65
CA ALA A 53 -6.80 -31.18 -73.89
C ALA A 53 -7.92 -31.35 -72.86
N LYS A 54 -8.33 -30.26 -72.18
CA LYS A 54 -9.47 -30.27 -71.25
C LYS A 54 -10.79 -30.57 -71.96
N LYS A 55 -10.95 -30.09 -73.20
CA LYS A 55 -12.14 -30.38 -74.01
C LYS A 55 -12.16 -31.84 -74.45
N GLU A 56 -11.03 -32.36 -74.95
CA GLU A 56 -10.89 -33.78 -75.33
C GLU A 56 -11.17 -34.69 -74.14
N TYR A 57 -10.59 -34.38 -72.97
CA TYR A 57 -10.86 -35.11 -71.74
C TYR A 57 -12.35 -35.18 -71.42
N LYS A 58 -13.06 -34.04 -71.48
CA LYS A 58 -14.52 -34.01 -71.26
C LYS A 58 -15.31 -34.82 -72.28
N GLN A 59 -14.88 -34.83 -73.54
CA GLN A 59 -15.51 -35.63 -74.59
C GLN A 59 -15.31 -37.13 -74.32
N THR A 60 -14.07 -37.56 -74.05
CA THR A 60 -13.77 -38.96 -73.72
C THR A 60 -14.46 -39.42 -72.43
N GLN A 61 -14.64 -38.51 -71.46
CA GLN A 61 -15.37 -38.80 -70.24
C GLN A 61 -16.86 -39.04 -70.52
N ALA A 62 -17.50 -38.20 -71.35
CA ALA A 62 -18.89 -38.38 -71.73
C ALA A 62 -19.10 -39.71 -72.50
N GLU A 63 -18.20 -40.05 -73.42
CA GLU A 63 -18.24 -41.34 -74.13
C GLU A 63 -18.10 -42.53 -73.17
N LEU A 64 -17.25 -42.40 -72.15
CA LEU A 64 -17.08 -43.44 -71.13
C LEU A 64 -18.33 -43.58 -70.24
N GLU A 65 -18.98 -42.48 -69.89
CA GLU A 65 -20.26 -42.46 -69.15
C GLU A 65 -21.37 -43.15 -69.97
N ASP A 66 -21.48 -42.89 -71.27
CA ASP A 66 -22.44 -43.55 -72.17
C ASP A 66 -22.19 -45.06 -72.29
N LEU A 67 -20.91 -45.46 -72.38
CA LEU A 67 -20.51 -46.87 -72.39
C LEU A 67 -20.82 -47.57 -71.06
N ASP A 68 -20.55 -46.91 -69.94
CA ASP A 68 -20.88 -47.42 -68.61
C ASP A 68 -22.39 -47.62 -68.46
N GLU A 69 -23.23 -46.69 -68.95
CA GLU A 69 -24.69 -46.84 -68.96
C GLU A 69 -25.13 -48.06 -69.80
N CYS A 70 -24.50 -48.26 -70.96
CA CYS A 70 -24.76 -49.43 -71.80
C CYS A 70 -24.37 -50.73 -71.11
N ILE A 71 -23.19 -50.78 -70.47
CA ILE A 71 -22.70 -51.94 -69.73
C ILE A 71 -23.64 -52.25 -68.55
N LEU A 72 -24.13 -51.24 -67.85
CA LEU A 72 -25.10 -51.41 -66.75
C LEU A 72 -26.42 -52.00 -67.24
N LYS A 73 -26.94 -51.52 -68.37
CA LYS A 73 -28.16 -52.09 -69.00
C LYS A 73 -27.94 -53.54 -69.43
N MET A 74 -26.76 -53.87 -69.98
CA MET A 74 -26.42 -55.25 -70.33
C MET A 74 -26.30 -56.15 -69.10
N ALA A 75 -25.61 -55.69 -68.05
CA ALA A 75 -25.48 -56.38 -66.78
C ALA A 75 -26.84 -56.65 -66.13
N ALA A 76 -27.73 -55.64 -66.08
CA ALA A 76 -29.09 -55.79 -65.56
C ALA A 76 -29.91 -56.85 -66.32
N ASN A 77 -29.71 -56.98 -67.63
CA ASN A 77 -30.36 -57.99 -68.46
C ASN A 77 -29.75 -59.40 -68.30
N MET A 78 -28.51 -59.51 -67.83
CA MET A 78 -27.81 -60.80 -67.62
C MET A 78 -28.10 -61.46 -66.26
N GLY A 79 -28.77 -60.76 -65.33
CA GLY A 79 -29.27 -61.37 -64.09
C GLY A 79 -28.23 -61.54 -62.98
N SER A 80 -28.36 -62.61 -62.18
CA SER A 80 -27.69 -62.79 -60.86
C SER A 80 -26.15 -62.81 -60.89
N ASP A 81 -25.54 -63.01 -62.05
CA ASP A 81 -24.08 -63.11 -62.20
C ASP A 81 -23.40 -61.73 -62.33
N SER A 82 -24.16 -60.63 -62.44
CA SER A 82 -23.61 -59.29 -62.68
C SER A 82 -23.45 -58.40 -61.43
N SER A 83 -23.53 -58.98 -60.23
CA SER A 83 -23.50 -58.22 -58.96
C SER A 83 -22.21 -57.42 -58.72
N GLU A 84 -21.11 -57.80 -59.37
CA GLU A 84 -19.84 -57.07 -59.30
C GLU A 84 -19.86 -55.82 -60.19
N THR A 85 -20.49 -55.88 -61.37
CA THR A 85 -20.61 -54.76 -62.30
C THR A 85 -21.44 -53.62 -61.72
N THR A 86 -22.53 -53.94 -61.00
CA THR A 86 -23.34 -52.93 -60.31
C THR A 86 -22.56 -52.26 -59.17
N LYS A 87 -21.85 -53.04 -58.33
CA LYS A 87 -20.97 -52.49 -57.28
C LYS A 87 -19.87 -51.59 -57.84
N HIS A 88 -19.26 -51.97 -58.97
CA HIS A 88 -18.25 -51.14 -59.62
C HIS A 88 -18.82 -49.81 -60.14
N SER A 89 -20.04 -49.82 -60.68
CA SER A 89 -20.73 -48.58 -61.06
C SER A 89 -21.04 -47.69 -59.86
N GLU A 90 -21.52 -48.26 -58.74
CA GLU A 90 -21.75 -47.52 -57.49
C GLU A 90 -20.45 -46.87 -56.97
N LEU A 91 -19.33 -47.61 -57.00
CA LEU A 91 -18.03 -47.08 -56.61
C LEU A 91 -17.56 -45.94 -57.54
N ARG A 92 -17.78 -46.05 -58.86
CA ARG A 92 -17.45 -44.97 -59.80
C ARG A 92 -18.29 -43.72 -59.55
N SER A 93 -19.60 -43.88 -59.31
CA SER A 93 -20.49 -42.78 -58.93
C SER A 93 -20.04 -42.11 -57.64
N LYS A 94 -19.65 -42.90 -56.63
CA LYS A 94 -19.10 -42.37 -55.37
C LYS A 94 -17.77 -41.64 -55.57
N ILE A 95 -16.88 -42.15 -56.43
CA ILE A 95 -15.63 -41.45 -56.79
C ILE A 95 -15.93 -40.12 -57.47
N GLN A 96 -16.92 -40.07 -58.37
CA GLN A 96 -17.33 -38.83 -59.04
C GLN A 96 -17.90 -37.81 -58.05
N GLN A 97 -18.77 -38.25 -57.13
CA GLN A 97 -19.31 -37.41 -56.07
C GLN A 97 -18.19 -36.85 -55.18
N LEU A 98 -17.27 -37.70 -54.71
CA LEU A 98 -16.13 -37.25 -53.90
C LEU A 98 -15.23 -36.26 -54.65
N LYS A 99 -15.04 -36.42 -55.97
CA LYS A 99 -14.30 -35.44 -56.77
C LYS A 99 -15.02 -34.09 -56.82
N MET A 100 -16.34 -34.08 -56.97
CA MET A 100 -17.13 -32.84 -56.94
C MET A 100 -17.07 -32.18 -55.56
N ASP A 101 -17.16 -32.96 -54.48
CA ASP A 101 -17.05 -32.44 -53.11
C ASP A 101 -15.65 -31.83 -52.85
N ILE A 102 -14.58 -32.47 -53.35
CA ILE A 102 -13.21 -31.93 -53.27
C ILE A 102 -13.12 -30.60 -54.03
N GLU A 103 -13.62 -30.54 -55.27
CA GLU A 103 -13.60 -29.31 -56.07
C GLU A 103 -14.39 -28.16 -55.40
N ASP A 104 -15.51 -28.47 -54.74
CA ASP A 104 -16.30 -27.47 -54.01
C ASP A 104 -15.57 -26.97 -52.77
N VAL A 105 -14.98 -27.87 -51.97
CA VAL A 105 -14.17 -27.49 -50.79
C VAL A 105 -12.95 -26.67 -51.20
N GLU A 106 -12.24 -27.04 -52.26
CA GLU A 106 -11.11 -26.26 -52.79
C GLU A 106 -11.54 -24.85 -53.22
N LYS A 107 -12.72 -24.73 -53.84
CA LYS A 107 -13.30 -23.44 -54.21
C LYS A 107 -13.65 -22.59 -52.98
N GLN A 108 -14.24 -23.20 -51.94
CA GLN A 108 -14.53 -22.52 -50.67
C GLN A 108 -13.23 -22.04 -49.99
N ILE A 109 -12.19 -22.87 -49.95
CA ILE A 109 -10.86 -22.50 -49.43
C ILE A 109 -10.29 -21.32 -50.24
N ALA A 110 -10.38 -21.36 -51.56
CA ALA A 110 -9.91 -20.28 -52.42
C ALA A 110 -10.70 -18.97 -52.21
N GLU A 111 -11.99 -19.05 -51.90
CA GLU A 111 -12.82 -17.89 -51.58
C GLU A 111 -12.45 -17.30 -50.21
N VAL A 112 -12.31 -18.14 -49.18
CA VAL A 112 -11.85 -17.71 -47.84
C VAL A 112 -10.46 -17.09 -47.93
N ASN A 113 -9.52 -17.69 -48.65
CA ASN A 113 -8.17 -17.12 -48.83
C ASN A 113 -8.18 -15.79 -49.59
N LYS A 114 -9.16 -15.56 -50.47
CA LYS A 114 -9.34 -14.26 -51.13
C LYS A 114 -9.94 -13.21 -50.20
N GLN A 115 -10.79 -13.62 -49.25
CA GLN A 115 -11.36 -12.73 -48.23
C GLN A 115 -10.33 -12.41 -47.14
N CYS A 116 -9.53 -13.39 -46.72
CA CYS A 116 -8.38 -13.23 -45.84
C CYS A 116 -7.20 -12.62 -46.61
N LEU A 117 -7.39 -11.41 -47.13
CA LEU A 117 -6.32 -10.68 -47.81
C LEU A 117 -5.17 -10.47 -46.82
N PRO A 118 -3.93 -10.84 -47.18
CA PRO A 118 -2.75 -10.59 -46.34
C PRO A 118 -2.58 -9.12 -45.95
N PHE A 119 -3.20 -8.20 -46.70
CA PHE A 119 -3.18 -6.77 -46.45
C PHE A 119 -3.82 -6.37 -45.11
N GLU A 120 -4.97 -6.94 -44.76
CA GLU A 120 -5.64 -6.64 -43.49
C GLU A 120 -4.79 -7.12 -42.31
N PHE A 121 -4.20 -8.31 -42.43
CA PHE A 121 -3.28 -8.86 -41.44
C PHE A 121 -2.00 -8.02 -41.32
N THR A 122 -1.51 -7.46 -42.42
CA THR A 122 -0.32 -6.58 -42.40
C THR A 122 -0.57 -5.32 -41.58
N GLY A 123 -1.79 -4.77 -41.63
CA GLY A 123 -2.19 -3.64 -40.78
C GLY A 123 -2.08 -3.98 -39.29
N LEU A 124 -2.68 -5.09 -38.88
CA LEU A 124 -2.60 -5.55 -37.48
C LEU A 124 -1.17 -5.89 -37.04
N VAL A 125 -0.38 -6.54 -37.90
CA VAL A 125 1.03 -6.86 -37.58
C VAL A 125 1.86 -5.59 -37.37
N ASN A 126 1.65 -4.56 -38.20
CA ASN A 126 2.33 -3.28 -38.05
C ASN A 126 1.88 -2.54 -36.79
N GLU A 127 0.59 -2.56 -36.47
CA GLU A 127 0.04 -1.97 -35.25
C GLU A 127 0.58 -2.67 -34.00
N HIS A 128 0.60 -4.01 -33.99
CA HIS A 128 1.20 -4.80 -32.93
C HIS A 128 2.70 -4.48 -32.76
N ALA A 129 3.46 -4.43 -33.86
CA ALA A 129 4.87 -4.07 -33.84
C ALA A 129 5.10 -2.63 -33.35
N GLN A 130 4.16 -1.72 -33.62
CA GLN A 130 4.22 -0.33 -33.17
C GLN A 130 3.95 -0.20 -31.65
N PHE A 131 2.98 -0.94 -31.11
CA PHE A 131 2.62 -0.83 -29.68
C PHE A 131 3.48 -1.67 -28.74
N THR A 132 4.05 -2.78 -29.22
CA THR A 132 4.95 -3.62 -28.41
C THR A 132 6.06 -2.83 -27.69
N PRO A 133 6.84 -1.95 -28.34
CA PRO A 133 7.88 -1.19 -27.65
C PRO A 133 7.30 -0.22 -26.62
N THR A 134 6.19 0.46 -26.92
CA THR A 134 5.54 1.39 -25.98
C THR A 134 5.00 0.68 -24.76
N LEU A 135 4.39 -0.49 -24.92
CA LEU A 135 3.93 -1.31 -23.79
C LEU A 135 5.09 -1.78 -22.92
N LYS A 136 6.23 -2.11 -23.54
CA LYS A 136 7.44 -2.48 -22.82
C LYS A 136 8.02 -1.28 -22.04
N GLU A 137 8.11 -0.11 -22.66
CA GLU A 137 8.56 1.12 -21.99
C GLU A 137 7.66 1.46 -20.79
N LEU A 138 6.34 1.42 -20.97
CA LEU A 138 5.39 1.67 -19.87
C LEU A 138 5.52 0.66 -18.74
N ARG A 139 5.83 -0.60 -19.05
CA ARG A 139 6.10 -1.62 -18.05
C ARG A 139 7.40 -1.35 -17.30
N ASP A 140 8.47 -1.05 -18.01
CA ASP A 140 9.77 -0.74 -17.44
C ASP A 140 9.67 0.53 -16.55
N ASP A 141 8.90 1.54 -16.96
CA ASP A 141 8.61 2.74 -16.17
C ASP A 141 7.79 2.44 -14.90
N ALA A 142 6.79 1.55 -15.00
CA ALA A 142 5.99 1.14 -13.85
C ALA A 142 6.82 0.35 -12.83
N GLU A 143 7.66 -0.59 -13.29
CA GLU A 143 8.61 -1.33 -12.45
C GLU A 143 9.62 -0.36 -11.80
N GLY A 144 10.19 0.57 -12.56
CA GLY A 144 11.09 1.60 -12.03
C GLY A 144 10.44 2.54 -11.01
N GLY A 145 9.17 2.90 -11.22
CA GLY A 145 8.39 3.70 -10.27
C GLY A 145 8.11 2.94 -8.95
N GLN A 146 7.89 1.62 -9.03
CA GLN A 146 7.75 0.79 -7.84
C GLN A 146 9.06 0.70 -7.06
N ASP A 147 10.18 0.44 -7.73
CA ASP A 147 11.51 0.38 -7.10
C ASP A 147 11.88 1.73 -6.43
N GLU A 148 11.57 2.85 -7.09
CA GLU A 148 11.79 4.18 -6.51
C GLU A 148 10.89 4.44 -5.29
N SER A 149 9.64 3.98 -5.32
CA SER A 149 8.74 4.05 -4.16
C SER A 149 9.29 3.25 -2.98
N GLU A 150 9.75 2.02 -3.22
CA GLU A 150 10.35 1.17 -2.18
C GLU A 150 11.64 1.79 -1.61
N ARG A 151 12.48 2.39 -2.48
CA ARG A 151 13.67 3.14 -2.04
C ARG A 151 13.30 4.33 -1.15
N MET A 152 12.32 5.14 -1.56
CA MET A 152 11.87 6.30 -0.76
C MET A 152 11.29 5.87 0.59
N LYS A 153 10.50 4.79 0.64
CA LYS A 153 10.01 4.24 1.92
C LYS A 153 11.15 3.88 2.85
N LYS A 154 12.21 3.25 2.31
CA LYS A 154 13.39 2.90 3.08
C LYS A 154 14.15 4.14 3.57
N GLU A 155 14.36 5.13 2.71
CA GLU A 155 15.02 6.39 3.09
C GLU A 155 14.25 7.15 4.18
N ILE A 156 12.92 7.20 4.08
CA ILE A 156 12.05 7.78 5.13
C ILE A 156 12.21 7.00 6.43
N GLY A 157 12.18 5.66 6.37
CA GLY A 157 12.41 4.81 7.55
C GLY A 157 13.77 5.06 8.20
N GLU A 158 14.84 5.15 7.39
CA GLU A 158 16.19 5.47 7.88
C GLU A 158 16.25 6.87 8.53
N LEU A 159 15.52 7.85 8.00
CA LEU A 159 15.46 9.19 8.56
C LEU A 159 14.65 9.25 9.86
N LEU A 160 13.55 8.51 9.96
CA LEU A 160 12.74 8.41 11.20
C LEU A 160 13.49 7.69 12.32
N LEU A 161 14.35 6.73 11.98
CA LEU A 161 15.23 6.02 12.91
C LEU A 161 16.54 6.78 13.21
N SER A 162 16.77 7.92 12.58
CA SER A 162 17.96 8.73 12.79
C SER A 162 17.97 9.34 14.20
N GLU A 163 19.12 9.29 14.86
CA GLU A 163 19.37 9.92 16.15
C GLU A 163 19.05 11.42 16.10
N VAL A 164 19.39 12.10 15.01
CA VAL A 164 19.11 13.53 14.80
C VAL A 164 17.62 13.84 14.83
N PHE A 165 16.79 12.92 14.30
CA PHE A 165 15.34 13.06 14.34
C PHE A 165 14.82 12.88 15.77
N SER A 166 15.29 11.85 16.48
CA SER A 166 14.96 11.60 17.90
C SER A 166 15.31 12.80 18.77
N GLU A 167 16.53 13.32 18.67
CA GLU A 167 16.99 14.50 19.42
C GLU A 167 16.12 15.74 19.14
N SER A 168 15.67 15.91 17.89
CA SER A 168 14.78 17.00 17.51
C SER A 168 13.39 16.88 18.14
N VAL A 169 12.87 15.65 18.25
CA VAL A 169 11.58 15.38 18.91
C VAL A 169 11.72 15.64 20.41
N GLU A 170 12.75 15.10 21.05
CA GLU A 170 13.06 15.34 22.48
C GLU A 170 13.20 16.84 22.78
N SER A 171 13.90 17.58 21.94
CA SER A 171 14.02 19.04 22.07
C SER A 171 12.68 19.77 21.98
N LEU A 172 11.73 19.24 21.18
CA LEU A 172 10.39 19.79 21.06
C LEU A 172 9.55 19.51 22.31
N ILE A 173 9.67 18.30 22.86
CA ILE A 173 9.07 17.90 24.15
C ILE A 173 9.57 18.84 25.26
N GLU A 174 10.88 18.98 25.42
CA GLU A 174 11.50 19.85 26.44
C GLU A 174 11.02 21.30 26.35
N LYS A 175 10.90 21.81 25.12
CA LYS A 175 10.37 23.16 24.89
C LYS A 175 8.91 23.27 25.34
N GLN A 176 8.08 22.26 25.07
CA GLN A 176 6.67 22.25 25.45
C GLN A 176 6.51 22.19 26.97
N VAL A 177 7.25 21.29 27.65
CA VAL A 177 7.30 21.22 29.11
C VAL A 177 7.71 22.57 29.70
N ALA A 178 8.77 23.20 29.17
CA ALA A 178 9.21 24.51 29.66
C ALA A 178 8.14 25.61 29.50
N LEU A 179 7.31 25.56 28.46
CA LEU A 179 6.19 26.50 28.26
C LEU A 179 5.09 26.27 29.30
N ASP A 180 4.75 25.02 29.60
CA ASP A 180 3.70 24.67 30.54
C ASP A 180 4.12 24.96 31.98
N VAL A 181 5.35 24.63 32.36
CA VAL A 181 5.94 25.01 33.66
C VAL A 181 5.94 26.53 33.83
N LYS A 182 6.32 27.28 32.79
CA LYS A 182 6.25 28.74 32.82
C LYS A 182 4.82 29.25 33.01
N ALA A 183 3.82 28.60 32.40
CA ALA A 183 2.42 28.94 32.60
C ALA A 183 1.96 28.65 34.04
N GLN A 184 2.37 27.51 34.61
CA GLN A 184 2.10 27.14 35.99
C GLN A 184 2.75 28.11 37.00
N ILE A 185 4.03 28.45 36.83
CA ILE A 185 4.73 29.43 37.67
C ILE A 185 4.02 30.79 37.62
N ARG A 186 3.61 31.24 36.42
CA ARG A 186 2.84 32.49 36.29
C ARG A 186 1.51 32.42 37.03
N LYS A 187 0.80 31.29 36.96
CA LYS A 187 -0.45 31.07 37.68
C LYS A 187 -0.21 31.12 39.20
N ALA A 188 0.76 30.39 39.72
CA ALA A 188 1.13 30.37 41.12
C ALA A 188 1.58 31.75 41.63
N LEU A 189 2.35 32.50 40.83
CA LEU A 189 2.76 33.86 41.15
C LEU A 189 1.56 34.81 41.24
N ASN A 190 0.64 34.74 40.27
CA ASN A 190 -0.58 35.54 40.29
C ASN A 190 -1.47 35.20 41.50
N GLU A 191 -1.60 33.91 41.85
CA GLU A 191 -2.33 33.48 43.04
C GLU A 191 -1.69 33.98 44.33
N SER A 192 -0.36 33.87 44.46
CA SER A 192 0.39 34.40 45.60
C SER A 192 0.25 35.92 45.73
N GLN A 193 0.38 36.65 44.61
CA GLN A 193 0.19 38.09 44.58
C GLN A 193 -1.23 38.49 44.99
N ASN A 194 -2.24 37.74 44.55
CA ASN A 194 -3.63 37.94 44.96
C ASN A 194 -3.82 37.67 46.46
N ARG A 195 -3.20 36.62 47.02
CA ARG A 195 -3.24 36.35 48.47
C ARG A 195 -2.59 37.47 49.28
N ILE A 196 -1.42 37.96 48.86
CA ILE A 196 -0.74 39.10 49.51
C ILE A 196 -1.61 40.35 49.47
N ASN A 197 -2.24 40.63 48.32
CA ASN A 197 -3.13 41.77 48.17
C ASN A 197 -4.39 41.64 49.05
N GLN A 198 -4.93 40.44 49.22
CA GLN A 198 -6.06 40.16 50.12
C GLN A 198 -5.68 40.29 51.60
N GLN A 199 -4.49 39.83 52.01
CA GLN A 199 -4.01 39.96 53.39
C GLN A 199 -3.74 41.41 53.79
N LYS A 200 -3.25 42.24 52.87
CA LYS A 200 -3.06 43.69 53.13
C LYS A 200 -4.37 44.45 53.40
N SER A 201 -5.51 43.90 53.00
CA SER A 201 -6.83 44.47 53.26
C SER A 201 -7.49 44.01 54.56
N SER A 202 -6.93 43.03 55.27
CA SER A 202 -7.42 42.53 56.56
C SER A 202 -6.40 42.82 57.66
N ASP A 203 -6.65 43.89 58.42
CA ASP A 203 -6.11 44.20 59.75
C ASP A 203 -4.58 44.22 59.99
N THR A 204 -4.10 45.46 60.18
CA THR A 204 -3.28 45.92 61.31
C THR A 204 -2.21 44.96 61.85
N GLY A 205 -0.97 45.21 61.43
CA GLY A 205 0.21 44.44 61.80
C GLY A 205 0.45 44.36 63.31
N ILE A 206 0.51 43.13 63.80
CA ILE A 206 1.28 42.78 64.99
C ILE A 206 2.54 42.08 64.48
N ILE A 207 3.60 42.86 64.28
CA ILE A 207 4.94 42.31 64.09
C ILE A 207 5.38 41.86 65.49
N CYS A 208 5.14 40.59 65.83
CA CYS A 208 5.71 40.00 67.03
C CYS A 208 7.22 39.91 66.84
N GLN A 209 7.97 40.80 67.48
CA GLN A 209 9.42 40.65 67.63
C GLN A 209 9.66 39.51 68.62
N ILE A 210 10.14 38.37 68.13
CA ILE A 210 10.52 37.23 68.94
C ILE A 210 12.00 37.43 69.31
N ASP A 211 12.27 37.70 70.59
CA ASP A 211 13.64 37.95 71.10
C ASP A 211 14.39 36.67 71.50
N ASP A 212 13.74 35.50 71.40
CA ASP A 212 14.33 34.21 71.78
C ASP A 212 15.10 33.60 70.60
N ALA A 213 16.43 33.55 70.73
CA ALA A 213 17.33 33.04 69.70
C ALA A 213 17.13 31.56 69.38
N ASP A 214 16.75 30.74 70.37
CA ASP A 214 16.54 29.30 70.17
C ASP A 214 15.20 29.04 69.45
N LEU A 215 14.19 29.87 69.74
CA LEU A 215 12.92 29.84 69.03
C LEU A 215 13.08 30.33 67.59
N MET A 216 13.86 31.41 67.35
CA MET A 216 14.17 31.89 66.00
C MET A 216 14.91 30.83 65.18
N ALA A 217 15.91 30.15 65.76
CA ALA A 217 16.62 29.06 65.07
C ALA A 217 15.69 27.89 64.69
N LYS A 218 14.74 27.52 65.55
CA LYS A 218 13.71 26.52 65.23
C LYS A 218 12.74 27.01 64.16
N LEU A 219 12.38 28.29 64.17
CA LEU A 219 11.50 28.90 63.17
C LEU A 219 12.16 28.97 61.80
N ASP A 220 13.45 29.31 61.76
CA ASP A 220 14.27 29.28 60.55
C ASP A 220 14.42 27.85 60.04
N HIS A 221 14.70 26.87 60.91
CA HIS A 221 14.76 25.47 60.50
C HIS A 221 13.41 24.95 59.96
N PHE A 222 12.29 25.30 60.62
CA PHE A 222 10.96 24.94 60.13
C PHE A 222 10.67 25.58 58.77
N ARG A 223 11.08 26.84 58.58
CA ARG A 223 10.96 27.53 57.29
C ARG A 223 11.77 26.82 56.22
N ASP A 224 13.02 26.46 56.49
CA ASP A 224 13.87 25.74 55.54
C ASP A 224 13.26 24.39 55.19
N LEU A 225 12.82 23.60 56.19
CA LEU A 225 12.14 22.33 55.96
C LEU A 225 10.85 22.49 55.12
N SER A 226 10.10 23.57 55.34
CA SER A 226 8.90 23.88 54.56
C SER A 226 9.23 24.28 53.12
N LEU A 227 10.38 24.94 52.88
CA LEU A 227 10.85 25.28 51.54
C LEU A 227 11.34 24.01 50.81
N ASP A 228 12.11 23.16 51.48
CA ASP A 228 12.58 21.88 50.93
C ASP A 228 11.40 20.99 50.55
N ASN A 229 10.39 20.88 51.41
CA ASN A 229 9.21 20.06 51.14
C ASN A 229 8.39 20.63 49.95
N LEU A 230 8.32 21.96 49.82
CA LEU A 230 7.70 22.60 48.67
C LEU A 230 8.52 22.36 47.38
N GLU A 231 9.84 22.41 47.45
CA GLU A 231 10.72 22.11 46.32
C GLU A 231 10.59 20.66 45.87
N CYS A 232 10.61 19.69 46.80
CA CYS A 232 10.37 18.29 46.50
C CYS A 232 9.00 18.08 45.84
N LYS A 233 7.95 18.72 46.35
CA LYS A 233 6.63 18.65 45.73
C LYS A 233 6.64 19.21 44.31
N MET A 234 7.23 20.38 44.10
CA MET A 234 7.34 20.97 42.76
C MET A 234 8.16 20.11 41.80
N GLN A 235 9.20 19.41 42.28
CA GLN A 235 9.98 18.49 41.47
C GLN A 235 9.18 17.25 41.06
N ARG A 236 8.32 16.72 41.95
CA ARG A 236 7.39 15.63 41.62
C ARG A 236 6.36 16.07 40.59
N ASP A 237 5.67 17.18 40.86
CA ASP A 237 4.69 17.76 39.92
C ASP A 237 5.34 18.02 38.54
N LEU A 238 6.61 18.47 38.52
CA LEU A 238 7.37 18.67 37.28
C LEU A 238 7.64 17.35 36.56
N ALA A 239 8.11 16.33 37.26
CA ALA A 239 8.40 15.01 36.69
C ALA A 239 7.12 14.38 36.10
N GLU A 240 6.01 14.43 36.84
CA GLU A 240 4.70 13.94 36.40
C GLU A 240 4.22 14.70 35.15
N THR A 241 4.36 16.03 35.12
CA THR A 241 4.00 16.80 33.92
C THR A 241 4.89 16.48 32.72
N HIS A 242 6.19 16.25 32.95
CA HIS A 242 7.14 15.85 31.90
C HIS A 242 6.74 14.49 31.32
N HIS A 243 6.46 13.51 32.18
CA HIS A 243 6.01 12.17 31.79
C HIS A 243 4.72 12.21 30.96
N ASN A 244 3.70 12.91 31.46
CA ASN A 244 2.42 13.07 30.78
C ASN A 244 2.54 13.73 29.40
N ILE A 245 3.33 14.81 29.30
CA ILE A 245 3.56 15.49 28.02
C ILE A 245 4.34 14.58 27.06
N PHE A 246 5.33 13.85 27.56
CA PHE A 246 6.10 12.90 26.78
C PHE A 246 5.21 11.79 26.20
N ILE A 247 4.42 11.10 27.04
CA ILE A 247 3.49 10.05 26.61
C ILE A 247 2.54 10.59 25.54
N LYS A 248 1.89 11.74 25.81
CA LYS A 248 0.95 12.34 24.88
C LYS A 248 1.60 12.64 23.52
N MET A 249 2.81 13.20 23.53
CA MET A 249 3.51 13.50 22.28
C MET A 249 3.92 12.25 21.50
N GLU A 250 4.36 11.19 22.18
CA GLU A 250 4.68 9.93 21.51
C GLU A 250 3.42 9.23 20.96
N ILE A 251 2.27 9.37 21.63
CA ILE A 251 0.98 8.88 21.09
C ILE A 251 0.53 9.69 19.89
N ASP A 252 0.62 11.03 19.94
CA ASP A 252 0.32 11.88 18.80
C ASP A 252 1.23 11.50 17.60
N ARG A 253 2.51 11.17 17.86
CA ARG A 253 3.44 10.66 16.85
C ARG A 253 3.04 9.28 16.32
N LEU A 254 2.63 8.34 17.17
CA LEU A 254 2.11 7.04 16.73
C LEU A 254 0.87 7.21 15.85
N ASN A 255 -0.02 8.14 16.19
CA ASN A 255 -1.18 8.48 15.37
C ASN A 255 -0.78 9.03 13.99
N GLU A 256 0.19 9.95 13.93
CA GLU A 256 0.73 10.43 12.65
C GLU A 256 1.35 9.29 11.81
N MET A 257 2.04 8.34 12.47
CA MET A 257 2.59 7.16 11.80
C MET A 257 1.49 6.22 11.30
N ASN A 258 0.43 6.01 12.07
CA ASN A 258 -0.73 5.22 11.65
C ASN A 258 -1.45 5.86 10.45
N GLU A 259 -1.65 7.18 10.44
CA GLU A 259 -2.20 7.89 9.28
C GLU A 259 -1.33 7.68 8.02
N PHE A 260 -0.01 7.61 8.18
CA PHE A 260 0.91 7.32 7.09
C PHE A 260 0.82 5.86 6.62
N LEU A 261 0.71 4.90 7.54
CA LEU A 261 0.51 3.48 7.19
C LEU A 261 -0.82 3.27 6.45
N ASP A 262 -1.88 3.95 6.90
CA ASP A 262 -3.18 3.99 6.24
C ASP A 262 -3.07 4.53 4.80
N LEU A 263 -2.31 5.61 4.59
CA LEU A 263 -2.05 6.16 3.27
C LEU A 263 -1.30 5.16 2.36
N MET A 264 -0.43 4.34 2.94
CA MET A 264 0.28 3.26 2.23
C MET A 264 -0.57 1.99 2.04
N LYS A 265 -1.84 1.99 2.49
CA LYS A 265 -2.76 0.84 2.49
C LYS A 265 -2.25 -0.34 3.30
N MET A 266 -1.50 -0.08 4.38
CA MET A 266 -0.99 -1.07 5.32
C MET A 266 -1.82 -1.05 6.62
N HIS A 267 -3.15 -1.10 6.48
CA HIS A 267 -4.08 -0.97 7.62
C HIS A 267 -3.91 -2.05 8.69
N ASP A 268 -3.44 -3.25 8.30
CA ASP A 268 -3.26 -4.38 9.23
C ASP A 268 -2.07 -4.17 10.18
N ASP A 269 -1.16 -3.23 9.87
CA ASP A 269 0.04 -2.94 10.65
C ASP A 269 -0.12 -1.70 11.56
N CYS A 270 -1.31 -1.09 11.61
CA CYS A 270 -1.58 0.07 12.46
C CYS A 270 -1.62 -0.34 13.94
N ILE A 271 -1.00 0.48 14.79
CA ILE A 271 -0.93 0.25 16.23
C ILE A 271 -2.17 0.87 16.88
N ASP A 272 -2.85 0.14 17.78
CA ASP A 272 -3.94 0.72 18.57
C ASP A 272 -3.38 1.70 19.61
N THR A 273 -3.50 3.00 19.33
CA THR A 273 -2.98 4.04 20.21
C THR A 273 -3.75 4.17 21.51
N ASP A 274 -5.02 3.75 21.53
CA ASP A 274 -5.84 3.82 22.73
C ASP A 274 -5.36 2.77 23.74
N GLU A 275 -5.05 1.56 23.27
CA GLU A 275 -4.48 0.49 24.11
C GLU A 275 -3.11 0.88 24.67
N VAL A 276 -2.25 1.50 23.86
CA VAL A 276 -0.92 1.98 24.31
C VAL A 276 -1.07 3.09 25.35
N TYR A 277 -2.01 4.03 25.16
CA TYR A 277 -2.26 5.09 26.13
C TYR A 277 -2.74 4.54 27.46
N GLU A 278 -3.72 3.63 27.45
CA GLU A 278 -4.24 3.01 28.67
C GLU A 278 -3.13 2.29 29.44
N HIS A 279 -2.23 1.58 28.76
CA HIS A 279 -1.13 0.90 29.44
C HIS A 279 -0.13 1.87 30.08
N CYS A 280 0.19 3.00 29.44
CA CYS A 280 1.11 3.98 30.03
C CYS A 280 0.50 4.67 31.25
N MET A 281 -0.79 4.98 31.24
CA MET A 281 -1.44 5.65 32.36
C MET A 281 -1.78 4.71 33.52
N ALA A 282 -1.95 3.41 33.25
CA ALA A 282 -2.20 2.41 34.29
C ALA A 282 -1.01 2.25 35.26
N GLU A 283 0.22 2.45 34.78
CA GLU A 283 1.42 2.39 35.64
C GLU A 283 1.44 3.55 36.66
N ASP A 284 1.01 4.75 36.26
CA ASP A 284 0.90 5.91 37.15
C ASP A 284 -0.17 5.70 38.24
N GLU A 285 -1.32 5.09 37.89
CA GLU A 285 -2.39 4.80 38.85
C GLU A 285 -1.96 3.74 39.90
N GLU A 286 -1.17 2.74 39.51
CA GLU A 286 -0.63 1.74 40.45
C GLU A 286 0.39 2.35 41.42
N GLU A 287 1.24 3.27 40.95
CA GLU A 287 2.25 3.93 41.78
C GLU A 287 1.60 4.90 42.80
N GLU A 288 0.58 5.67 42.38
CA GLU A 288 -0.21 6.51 43.31
C GLU A 288 -0.90 5.69 44.41
N GLU A 289 -1.46 4.52 44.07
CA GLU A 289 -2.08 3.63 45.05
C GLU A 289 -1.08 3.08 46.09
N GLU A 290 0.17 2.81 45.70
CA GLU A 290 1.21 2.38 46.63
C GLU A 290 1.69 3.53 47.53
N GLU A 291 1.84 4.74 47.00
CA GLU A 291 2.18 5.91 47.80
C GLU A 291 1.10 6.23 48.85
N GLU A 292 -0.19 6.17 48.48
CA GLU A 292 -1.29 6.41 49.42
C GLU A 292 -1.32 5.37 50.55
N LYS A 293 -1.08 4.09 50.24
CA LYS A 293 -0.98 3.01 51.25
C LYS A 293 0.16 3.29 52.22
N THR A 294 1.31 3.71 51.72
CA THR A 294 2.50 4.00 52.53
C THR A 294 2.27 5.20 53.45
N GLN A 295 1.64 6.27 52.97
CA GLN A 295 1.29 7.44 53.79
C GLN A 295 0.26 7.11 54.89
N GLN A 296 -0.71 6.24 54.59
CA GLN A 296 -1.67 5.78 55.60
C GLN A 296 -0.99 4.94 56.70
N GLU A 297 -0.03 4.08 56.34
CA GLU A 297 0.75 3.30 57.31
C GLU A 297 1.63 4.19 58.21
N GLU A 298 2.29 5.21 57.65
CA GLU A 298 3.07 6.17 58.43
C GLU A 298 2.19 6.98 59.41
N GLN A 299 1.00 7.41 58.98
CA GLN A 299 0.05 8.09 59.86
C GLN A 299 -0.45 7.17 60.98
N GLN A 300 -0.72 5.89 60.69
CA GLN A 300 -1.11 4.92 61.72
C GLN A 300 0.02 4.64 62.71
N ASN A 301 1.26 4.51 62.26
CA ASN A 301 2.43 4.32 63.12
C ASN A 301 2.68 5.55 64.01
N SER A 302 2.59 6.77 63.46
CA SER A 302 2.72 8.00 64.26
C SER A 302 1.64 8.11 65.34
N GLN A 303 0.39 7.74 65.02
CA GLN A 303 -0.69 7.71 66.01
C GLN A 303 -0.46 6.65 67.10
N GLN A 304 0.09 5.48 66.77
CA GLN A 304 0.46 4.46 67.76
C GLN A 304 1.61 4.92 68.67
N GLU A 305 2.61 5.62 68.14
CA GLU A 305 3.70 6.19 68.95
C GLU A 305 3.19 7.28 69.91
N GLN A 306 2.33 8.19 69.44
CA GLN A 306 1.71 9.19 70.32
C GLN A 306 0.84 8.56 71.41
N GLN A 307 0.17 7.43 71.13
CA GLN A 307 -0.57 6.69 72.15
C GLN A 307 0.36 5.99 73.15
N LYS A 308 1.50 5.45 72.71
CA LYS A 308 2.53 4.88 73.59
C LYS A 308 3.16 5.94 74.49
N GLU A 309 3.51 7.12 73.98
CA GLU A 309 4.05 8.22 74.79
C GLU A 309 3.04 8.71 75.83
N LYS A 310 1.76 8.87 75.46
CA LYS A 310 0.69 9.22 76.42
C LYS A 310 0.49 8.14 77.50
N SER A 311 0.75 6.87 77.19
CA SER A 311 0.69 5.78 78.18
C SER A 311 1.89 5.75 79.14
N LEU A 312 3.06 6.24 78.70
CA LEU A 312 4.25 6.39 79.54
C LEU A 312 4.13 7.58 80.50
N ASP A 313 3.54 8.69 80.05
CA ASP A 313 3.30 9.88 80.90
C ASP A 313 2.22 9.66 81.97
N ASN A 314 1.21 8.82 81.71
CA ASN A 314 0.18 8.49 82.70
C ASN A 314 0.67 7.56 83.82
N ASN A 315 1.80 6.86 83.64
CA ASN A 315 2.42 6.08 84.72
C ASN A 315 3.31 6.93 85.65
N ASN A 316 3.61 8.19 85.29
CA ASN A 316 4.47 9.07 86.08
C ASN A 316 3.72 10.19 86.83
N LYS A 317 2.38 10.26 86.69
CA LYS A 317 1.53 11.25 87.39
C LYS A 317 0.66 10.67 88.52
N ASN A 318 0.95 9.45 88.99
CA ASN A 318 0.26 8.85 90.15
C ASN A 318 0.99 9.06 91.49
N SER A 319 1.93 9.99 91.56
CA SER A 319 2.56 10.42 92.82
C SER A 319 2.72 11.94 92.86
N ASP A 320 1.60 12.67 92.89
CA ASP A 320 1.43 13.82 93.78
C ASP A 320 0.12 14.57 93.47
N GLN A 321 -0.39 15.23 94.51
CA GLN A 321 -1.49 16.18 94.52
C GLN A 321 -2.91 15.62 94.62
N LYS A 322 -3.24 15.27 95.86
CA LYS A 322 -4.51 15.70 96.46
C LYS A 322 -4.48 17.20 96.75
N ASP A 323 -5.67 17.78 96.73
CA ASP A 323 -6.06 19.08 97.27
C ASP A 323 -5.67 20.32 96.45
N SER A 324 -6.63 20.80 95.64
CA SER A 324 -6.95 22.24 95.60
C SER A 324 -8.27 22.47 94.89
N GLU A 325 -9.31 22.49 95.72
CA GLU A 325 -10.62 23.08 95.52
C GLU A 325 -10.52 24.58 95.21
N TYR A 326 -11.26 25.09 94.20
CA TYR A 326 -11.78 26.47 93.98
C TYR A 326 -11.93 26.71 92.46
N SER A 327 -13.14 26.82 91.90
CA SER A 327 -13.98 28.03 91.83
C SER A 327 -13.75 28.84 90.54
N TYR A 328 -14.74 28.94 89.65
CA TYR A 328 -15.63 30.11 89.50
C TYR A 328 -16.50 29.97 88.23
N TYR A 329 -17.63 30.68 88.26
CA TYR A 329 -18.81 30.61 87.39
C TYR A 329 -18.67 31.22 85.99
N SER A 330 -19.62 30.83 85.11
CA SER A 330 -20.35 31.63 84.09
C SER A 330 -19.57 32.12 82.86
N ASP A 331 -20.12 32.33 81.66
CA ASP A 331 -21.50 32.60 81.24
C ASP A 331 -21.62 32.56 79.68
N THR A 332 -22.85 32.36 79.20
CA THR A 332 -23.50 32.86 77.94
C THR A 332 -22.69 32.97 76.62
N SER A 333 -23.02 32.19 75.58
CA SER A 333 -24.03 32.45 74.53
C SER A 333 -23.68 33.56 73.54
N GLU A 334 -23.59 33.23 72.24
CA GLU A 334 -24.35 33.87 71.14
C GLU A 334 -23.91 33.30 69.77
N ASP A 335 -24.85 32.63 69.11
CA ASP A 335 -25.08 32.60 67.64
C ASP A 335 -25.41 34.03 67.14
N PRO A 336 -25.54 34.39 65.83
CA PRO A 336 -25.64 33.55 64.63
C PRO A 336 -25.01 34.16 63.33
N GLN A 337 -25.28 33.49 62.20
CA GLN A 337 -25.61 34.03 60.86
C GLN A 337 -24.68 33.62 59.72
N ASN A 338 -25.06 32.47 59.16
CA ASN A 338 -24.79 32.04 57.80
C ASN A 338 -25.74 32.76 56.83
N GLN A 339 -25.22 33.59 55.93
CA GLN A 339 -25.93 34.05 54.73
C GLN A 339 -25.14 33.70 53.49
N GLY A 340 -25.77 32.92 52.62
CA GLY A 340 -25.23 32.50 51.35
C GLY A 340 -25.30 33.59 50.28
N GLN A 341 -24.42 33.45 49.29
CA GLN A 341 -24.62 34.03 47.97
C GLN A 341 -24.39 32.97 46.90
N LYS A 342 -25.46 32.75 46.11
CA LYS A 342 -25.49 31.97 44.87
C LYS A 342 -24.94 32.83 43.74
N GLN A 343 -24.03 32.30 42.93
CA GLN A 343 -23.78 32.74 41.54
C GLN A 343 -23.62 31.46 40.69
N GLN A 344 -24.68 31.08 39.97
CA GLN A 344 -24.88 31.26 38.52
C GLN A 344 -23.94 30.41 37.64
N LYS A 345 -24.46 29.25 37.21
CA LYS A 345 -23.98 28.46 36.06
C LYS A 345 -24.37 29.15 34.75
N PRO A 346 -23.49 29.18 33.72
CA PRO A 346 -23.94 29.35 32.34
C PRO A 346 -24.41 28.01 31.76
N GLN A 347 -25.54 28.07 31.06
CA GLN A 347 -26.05 27.07 30.13
C GLN A 347 -25.10 26.92 28.93
N GLN A 348 -24.72 25.69 28.58
CA GLN A 348 -24.24 25.39 27.23
C GLN A 348 -25.37 24.74 26.42
N GLN A 349 -25.60 25.33 25.26
CA GLN A 349 -26.62 24.97 24.29
C GLN A 349 -26.20 23.74 23.50
N THR A 350 -27.17 22.86 23.34
CA THR A 350 -27.23 21.72 22.43
C THR A 350 -27.25 22.14 20.96
N SER A 351 -26.41 21.46 20.16
CA SER A 351 -26.75 20.75 18.91
C SER A 351 -27.36 21.53 17.73
N GLN A 352 -26.58 21.63 16.63
CA GLN A 352 -27.01 21.45 15.21
C GLN A 352 -25.75 20.98 14.44
N SER A 353 -25.60 19.71 14.07
CA SER A 353 -26.14 19.00 12.89
C SER A 353 -25.85 19.68 11.54
N SER A 354 -24.93 19.11 10.78
CA SER A 354 -25.03 19.05 9.32
C SER A 354 -24.23 17.87 8.78
N ASP A 355 -24.95 16.78 8.58
CA ASP A 355 -24.65 15.74 7.59
C ASP A 355 -24.43 16.36 6.20
N GLN A 356 -23.58 15.69 5.41
CA GLN A 356 -23.69 15.38 3.98
C GLN A 356 -22.37 15.58 3.23
N ASN A 357 -21.60 14.51 3.07
CA ASN A 357 -21.14 14.04 1.75
C ASN A 357 -20.39 12.71 1.89
N LYS A 358 -21.13 11.59 1.83
CA LYS A 358 -20.56 10.29 1.47
C LYS A 358 -20.66 10.18 -0.05
N GLN A 359 -19.56 10.40 -0.75
CA GLN A 359 -19.44 9.96 -2.14
C GLN A 359 -19.09 8.47 -2.13
N GLU A 360 -20.01 7.68 -2.66
CA GLU A 360 -19.84 6.26 -2.97
C GLU A 360 -18.71 6.10 -4.00
N THR A 361 -17.56 5.64 -3.55
CA THR A 361 -16.53 5.07 -4.43
C THR A 361 -16.96 3.66 -4.82
N GLN A 362 -17.52 3.54 -6.03
CA GLN A 362 -17.73 2.24 -6.67
C GLN A 362 -16.37 1.64 -7.04
N SER A 363 -15.90 0.70 -6.22
CA SER A 363 -14.81 -0.20 -6.55
C SER A 363 -15.24 -1.15 -7.67
N TYR A 364 -14.87 -0.84 -8.91
CA TYR A 364 -14.91 -1.81 -10.00
C TYR A 364 -13.77 -2.82 -9.79
N THR A 365 -14.11 -4.02 -9.32
CA THR A 365 -13.24 -5.18 -9.37
C THR A 365 -13.10 -5.62 -10.82
N SER A 366 -11.97 -5.29 -11.43
CA SER A 366 -11.53 -5.80 -12.73
C SER A 366 -10.92 -7.19 -12.56
N GLU A 367 -11.74 -8.18 -12.20
CA GLU A 367 -11.40 -9.59 -12.32
C GLU A 367 -11.88 -10.09 -13.68
N TYR A 368 -11.08 -9.93 -14.74
CA TYR A 368 -11.16 -10.73 -15.97
C TYR A 368 -10.02 -10.29 -16.89
N TYR A 369 -8.85 -10.93 -16.80
CA TYR A 369 -7.89 -11.14 -17.89
C TYR A 369 -6.63 -11.84 -17.32
N SER A 370 -6.69 -13.14 -17.08
CA SER A 370 -5.49 -13.95 -16.79
C SER A 370 -5.57 -15.37 -17.35
N GLU A 371 -6.03 -15.54 -18.59
CA GLU A 371 -6.07 -16.87 -19.22
C GLU A 371 -5.78 -16.83 -20.74
N TYR A 372 -4.74 -16.12 -21.18
CA TYR A 372 -4.14 -16.36 -22.50
C TYR A 372 -2.64 -16.07 -22.49
N SER A 373 -1.86 -16.94 -21.83
CA SER A 373 -0.41 -16.97 -21.95
C SER A 373 0.06 -18.41 -21.79
N GLU A 374 -0.19 -19.24 -22.80
CA GLU A 374 0.54 -20.50 -23.04
C GLU A 374 0.02 -21.12 -24.34
N ASN A 375 0.63 -20.76 -25.48
CA ASN A 375 0.82 -21.64 -26.65
C ASN A 375 1.48 -20.89 -27.83
N GLU A 376 2.68 -20.34 -27.61
CA GLU A 376 3.60 -20.02 -28.70
C GLU A 376 4.87 -20.85 -28.56
N ASN A 377 4.77 -22.15 -28.84
CA ASN A 377 5.96 -22.97 -29.07
C ASN A 377 5.62 -24.22 -29.90
N ASN A 378 5.64 -24.07 -31.22
CA ASN A 378 6.22 -25.01 -32.19
C ASN A 378 5.58 -24.84 -33.57
N ASN A 379 6.22 -24.05 -34.43
CA ASN A 379 6.17 -24.33 -35.87
C ASN A 379 7.45 -23.81 -36.55
N GLN A 380 8.52 -24.60 -36.42
CA GLN A 380 9.65 -24.50 -37.34
C GLN A 380 9.29 -25.18 -38.68
N PRO A 381 9.43 -24.51 -39.83
CA PRO A 381 9.29 -25.16 -41.12
C PRO A 381 10.50 -26.07 -41.40
N LYS A 382 10.24 -27.37 -41.55
CA LYS A 382 11.22 -28.32 -42.08
C LYS A 382 11.57 -27.92 -43.52
N GLN A 383 12.82 -27.49 -43.72
CA GLN A 383 13.41 -27.37 -45.05
C GLN A 383 13.51 -28.77 -45.67
N SER A 384 12.69 -29.03 -46.68
CA SER A 384 12.85 -30.16 -47.59
C SER A 384 14.00 -29.86 -48.56
N GLN A 385 15.17 -30.45 -48.29
CA GLN A 385 16.22 -30.61 -49.29
C GLN A 385 15.76 -31.66 -50.32
N GLN A 386 15.59 -31.27 -51.58
CA GLN A 386 15.57 -32.20 -52.71
C GLN A 386 16.92 -32.13 -53.42
N LYS A 387 17.48 -33.31 -53.68
CA LYS A 387 18.62 -33.58 -54.55
C LYS A 387 18.16 -33.64 -56.00
#